data_AF-A0A2H9T7D3-F1
#
_entry.id   AF-A0A2H9T7D3-F1
#
_cell.length_a   1.000
_cell.length_b   1.000
_cell.length_c   1.000
_cell.angle_alpha   90.00
_cell.angle_beta   90.00
_cell.angle_gamma   90.00
#
_symmetry.space_group_name_H-M   'P 1'
#
loop_
_entity.id
_entity.type
_entity.pdbx_description
1 polymer ?
#
loop_
_entity_poly.entity_id
_entity_poly.type
_entity_poly.pdbx_seq_one_letter_code
_entity_poly.pdbx_strand_id
1 'polypeptide(L)'
;MMLSFTESVKNLLISIMISVVVFMSGTIKAWSMLSEDDTPVTHDMTCPFSHSSDSHFENQWFPIFAEDMVAYRKITPPSQPELKLMLTVDASLAAWPYHQNTDMILKAVNTPIKRFKNHAFRKKMNSWCQATTLAQSVQLRFKNENWRTLVGASGCIFHRIDNLVAYLFHNTETQQVRIIFSGSVTGRIPDDKRDLPFKNTIEITDSWKSNFKDTLKENTPLPEIFLRASELVSITLSIMAENSCYKHYKLSLSGHSLGALLAIYASSTQRPPPRVFCFSCPEIGQFLSFCIGEDVLSKACQYIMHYRIKGDPISHPRKKGKNQPLTHYGQTINIPHLFWDRGPDFCHDKFARCIRKLYK
;
A
#
# COMPACT_ATOMS: atom_id res chain seq x y z
N MET A 1 -49.93 -15.80 33.32
CA MET A 1 -48.96 -15.15 32.42
C MET A 1 -47.78 -14.50 33.17
N MET A 2 -47.35 -15.05 34.32
CA MET A 2 -46.21 -14.52 35.12
C MET A 2 -45.10 -15.54 35.40
N LEU A 3 -45.27 -16.80 34.97
CA LEU A 3 -44.29 -17.87 35.20
C LEU A 3 -43.16 -17.94 34.15
N SER A 4 -43.34 -17.35 32.95
CA SER A 4 -42.32 -17.45 31.87
C SER A 4 -41.16 -16.45 31.98
N PHE A 5 -41.32 -15.39 32.78
CA PHE A 5 -40.31 -14.34 32.93
C PHE A 5 -39.21 -14.75 33.91
N THR A 6 -39.56 -15.44 34.99
CA THR A 6 -38.62 -15.91 36.01
C THR A 6 -37.70 -17.02 35.48
N GLU A 7 -38.18 -17.83 34.55
CA GLU A 7 -37.43 -18.93 33.95
C GLU A 7 -36.41 -18.43 32.90
N SER A 8 -36.77 -17.40 32.13
CA SER A 8 -35.86 -16.73 31.20
C SER A 8 -34.72 -15.99 31.91
N VAL A 9 -35.00 -15.36 33.05
CA VAL A 9 -33.97 -14.67 33.87
C VAL A 9 -33.03 -15.67 34.54
N LYS A 10 -33.55 -16.82 35.00
CA LYS A 10 -32.72 -17.92 35.54
C LYS A 10 -31.75 -18.47 34.49
N ASN A 11 -32.22 -18.71 33.27
CA ASN A 11 -31.38 -19.24 32.20
C ASN A 11 -30.30 -18.25 31.75
N LEU A 12 -30.61 -16.95 31.76
CA LEU A 12 -29.63 -15.90 31.48
C LEU A 12 -28.54 -15.81 32.55
N LEU A 13 -28.91 -15.89 33.83
CA LEU A 13 -27.96 -15.87 34.95
C LEU A 13 -27.06 -17.11 34.97
N ILE A 14 -27.59 -18.30 34.65
CA ILE A 14 -26.80 -19.53 34.52
C ILE A 14 -25.82 -19.42 33.35
N SER A 15 -26.25 -18.86 32.21
CA SER A 15 -25.36 -18.67 31.05
C SER A 15 -24.23 -17.68 31.35
N ILE A 16 -24.48 -16.63 32.13
CA ILE A 16 -23.46 -15.65 32.55
C ILE A 16 -22.48 -16.29 33.54
N MET A 17 -22.96 -17.08 34.51
CA MET A 17 -22.07 -17.77 35.45
C MET A 17 -21.18 -18.83 34.76
N ILE A 18 -21.71 -19.58 33.80
CA ILE A 18 -20.91 -20.54 33.02
C ILE A 18 -19.83 -19.81 32.21
N SER A 19 -20.16 -18.64 31.64
CA SER A 19 -19.21 -17.83 30.86
C SER A 19 -18.07 -17.27 31.74
N VAL A 20 -18.38 -16.86 32.97
CA VAL A 20 -17.37 -16.37 33.94
C VAL A 20 -16.48 -17.50 34.46
N VAL A 21 -17.01 -18.70 34.69
CA VAL A 21 -16.23 -19.88 35.12
C VAL A 21 -15.32 -20.40 34.00
N VAL A 22 -15.75 -20.35 32.74
CA VAL A 22 -14.92 -20.68 31.56
C VAL A 22 -13.82 -19.63 31.33
N PHE A 23 -14.09 -18.35 31.61
CA PHE A 23 -13.09 -17.28 31.51
C PHE A 23 -12.04 -17.34 32.63
N MET A 24 -12.42 -17.75 33.84
CA MET A 24 -11.51 -17.90 34.99
C MET A 24 -10.70 -19.21 34.97
N SER A 25 -11.19 -20.27 34.31
CA SER A 25 -10.43 -21.53 34.16
C SER A 25 -9.42 -21.50 33.00
N GLY A 26 -9.59 -20.61 32.03
CA GLY A 26 -8.63 -20.37 30.95
C GLY A 26 -7.41 -19.54 31.36
N THR A 27 -7.52 -18.71 32.40
CA THR A 27 -6.45 -17.82 32.88
C THR A 27 -5.52 -18.47 33.93
N ILE A 28 -5.92 -19.60 34.53
CA ILE A 28 -5.10 -20.32 35.53
C ILE A 28 -4.08 -21.28 34.87
N LYS A 29 -4.22 -21.60 33.58
CA LYS A 29 -3.29 -22.51 32.87
C LYS A 29 -2.16 -21.81 32.10
N ALA A 30 -2.03 -20.49 32.22
CA ALA A 30 -0.97 -19.71 31.58
C ALA A 30 0.01 -19.05 32.57
N TRP A 31 -0.01 -19.43 33.85
CA TRP A 31 0.78 -18.79 34.92
C TRP A 31 1.66 -19.76 35.73
N SER A 32 2.12 -20.85 35.11
CA SER A 32 3.06 -21.79 35.77
C SER A 32 4.31 -22.15 34.94
N MET A 33 4.73 -21.29 34.02
CA MET A 33 5.99 -21.48 33.28
C MET A 33 6.79 -20.16 33.18
N LEU A 34 7.05 -19.55 34.33
CA LEU A 34 8.10 -18.56 34.49
C LEU A 34 8.97 -18.97 35.66
N SER A 35 10.08 -19.64 35.36
CA SER A 35 11.23 -19.70 36.25
C SER A 35 12.47 -19.29 35.45
N GLU A 36 13.09 -18.25 35.97
CA GLU A 36 14.52 -17.95 35.96
C GLU A 36 15.14 -17.32 34.71
N ASP A 37 15.83 -16.22 35.02
CA ASP A 37 16.85 -15.47 34.31
C ASP A 37 16.47 -14.82 32.97
N ASP A 38 16.30 -13.49 33.00
CA ASP A 38 16.90 -12.63 31.99
C ASP A 38 17.05 -11.19 32.49
N THR A 39 18.30 -10.75 32.59
CA THR A 39 18.71 -9.36 32.78
C THR A 39 18.27 -8.47 31.61
N PRO A 40 17.95 -7.19 31.82
CA PRO A 40 17.54 -6.31 30.73
C PRO A 40 18.73 -5.97 29.82
N VAL A 41 18.68 -6.46 28.58
CA VAL A 41 19.56 -6.00 27.50
C VAL A 41 19.08 -4.62 27.05
N THR A 42 19.84 -3.58 27.39
CA THR A 42 19.67 -2.25 26.82
C THR A 42 20.21 -2.26 25.39
N HIS A 43 19.32 -2.33 24.40
CA HIS A 43 19.70 -2.12 23.00
C HIS A 43 19.93 -0.63 22.75
N ASP A 44 21.21 -0.29 22.69
CA ASP A 44 21.71 1.03 22.31
C ASP A 44 21.42 1.27 20.82
N MET A 45 20.46 2.17 20.53
CA MET A 45 20.08 2.57 19.17
C MET A 45 21.07 3.59 18.62
N THR A 46 22.26 3.13 18.22
CA THR A 46 23.22 3.96 17.49
C THR A 46 23.00 3.79 15.98
N CYS A 47 22.52 4.86 15.31
CA CYS A 47 22.40 4.97 13.84
C CYS A 47 23.79 5.30 13.26
N PRO A 48 24.51 4.39 12.56
CA PRO A 48 25.91 4.62 12.21
C PRO A 48 26.08 4.96 10.72
N PHE A 49 25.59 6.12 10.22
CA PHE A 49 25.88 6.50 8.83
C PHE A 49 25.98 8.02 8.61
N SER A 50 27.09 8.44 7.97
CA SER A 50 27.33 9.81 7.50
C SER A 50 26.54 10.10 6.22
N HIS A 51 26.04 11.33 6.09
CA HIS A 51 25.07 11.74 5.07
C HIS A 51 25.73 12.47 3.89
N SER A 52 25.33 12.13 2.66
CA SER A 52 25.49 12.99 1.49
C SER A 52 24.10 13.27 0.88
N SER A 53 23.64 14.52 0.96
CA SER A 53 22.33 14.94 0.46
C SER A 53 22.44 15.47 -0.99
N ASP A 54 22.22 14.61 -1.98
CA ASP A 54 22.10 15.04 -3.39
C ASP A 54 20.64 15.37 -3.73
N SER A 55 20.26 16.65 -3.59
CA SER A 55 18.93 17.18 -3.93
C SER A 55 18.67 17.26 -5.45
N HIS A 56 19.72 17.15 -6.27
CA HIS A 56 19.63 17.22 -7.73
C HIS A 56 18.97 16.02 -8.39
N PHE A 57 18.89 14.89 -7.66
CA PHE A 57 18.25 13.70 -8.16
C PHE A 57 16.78 14.04 -8.45
N GLU A 58 15.93 14.29 -7.45
CA GLU A 58 14.46 14.27 -7.59
C GLU A 58 13.79 15.20 -8.61
N ASN A 59 14.36 16.34 -8.98
CA ASN A 59 13.73 17.28 -9.91
C ASN A 59 13.77 16.81 -11.38
N GLN A 60 14.65 15.87 -11.72
CA GLN A 60 14.69 15.26 -13.06
C GLN A 60 13.61 14.18 -13.28
N TRP A 61 13.04 13.62 -12.19
CA TRP A 61 12.19 12.41 -12.22
C TRP A 61 10.70 12.74 -12.21
N PHE A 62 10.36 13.87 -11.61
CA PHE A 62 9.05 14.51 -11.61
C PHE A 62 9.29 16.00 -11.74
N PRO A 63 9.44 16.54 -12.96
CA PRO A 63 9.32 17.98 -13.14
C PRO A 63 8.04 18.46 -12.46
N ILE A 64 8.19 19.30 -11.43
CA ILE A 64 7.10 20.05 -10.81
C ILE A 64 6.64 21.01 -11.89
N PHE A 65 5.46 20.76 -12.45
CA PHE A 65 4.90 21.57 -13.52
C PHE A 65 3.94 22.62 -12.93
N ALA A 66 3.80 23.74 -13.64
CA ALA A 66 2.98 24.88 -13.23
C ALA A 66 1.54 24.49 -12.83
N GLU A 67 0.95 25.29 -11.95
CA GLU A 67 -0.33 25.06 -11.24
C GLU A 67 -1.57 24.96 -12.16
N ASP A 68 -1.44 25.28 -13.45
CA ASP A 68 -2.56 25.38 -14.41
C ASP A 68 -2.87 24.06 -15.18
N MET A 69 -2.34 22.92 -14.73
CA MET A 69 -2.44 21.66 -15.48
C MET A 69 -3.79 20.94 -15.27
N VAL A 70 -4.57 20.87 -16.35
CA VAL A 70 -5.77 20.01 -16.49
C VAL A 70 -5.41 18.54 -16.21
N ALA A 71 -6.34 17.83 -15.56
CA ALA A 71 -6.27 16.49 -14.94
C ALA A 71 -5.57 15.31 -15.66
N TYR A 72 -5.00 15.48 -16.86
CA TYR A 72 -4.48 14.38 -17.67
C TYR A 72 -3.26 14.77 -18.53
N ARG A 73 -2.17 14.00 -18.40
CA ARG A 73 -1.06 14.01 -19.38
C ARG A 73 -0.61 12.60 -19.72
N LYS A 74 -0.78 12.21 -20.98
CA LYS A 74 -0.19 10.98 -21.53
C LYS A 74 1.29 11.23 -21.81
N ILE A 75 2.15 10.40 -21.21
CA ILE A 75 3.60 10.48 -21.38
C ILE A 75 4.08 9.14 -21.97
N THR A 76 5.10 9.21 -22.81
CA THR A 76 5.77 8.01 -23.32
C THR A 76 6.55 7.32 -22.21
N PRO A 77 6.68 5.98 -22.22
CA PRO A 77 7.58 5.28 -21.31
C PRO A 77 8.99 5.90 -21.32
N PRO A 78 9.68 5.94 -20.17
CA PRO A 78 10.98 6.60 -20.07
C PRO A 78 12.00 6.01 -21.04
N SER A 79 12.76 6.88 -21.71
CA SER A 79 13.84 6.50 -22.61
C SER A 79 15.18 6.40 -21.89
N GLN A 80 15.38 7.21 -20.83
CA GLN A 80 16.61 7.26 -20.04
C GLN A 80 16.84 5.95 -19.27
N PRO A 81 18.05 5.37 -19.33
CA PRO A 81 18.35 4.09 -18.70
C PRO A 81 18.05 4.01 -17.19
N GLU A 82 18.33 5.08 -16.45
CA GLU A 82 18.13 5.16 -15.01
C GLU A 82 16.63 5.13 -14.66
N LEU A 83 15.82 5.90 -15.38
CA LEU A 83 14.36 5.92 -15.23
C LEU A 83 13.73 4.56 -15.55
N LYS A 84 14.27 3.84 -16.55
CA LYS A 84 13.86 2.47 -16.88
C LYS A 84 14.14 1.51 -15.73
N LEU A 85 15.33 1.63 -15.10
CA LEU A 85 15.68 0.79 -13.96
C LEU A 85 14.76 1.09 -12.76
N MET A 86 14.60 2.37 -12.44
CA MET A 86 13.76 2.81 -11.33
C MET A 86 12.33 2.30 -11.51
N LEU A 87 11.72 2.47 -12.68
CA LEU A 87 10.39 1.93 -12.97
C LEU A 87 10.32 0.41 -12.80
N THR A 88 11.37 -0.32 -13.18
CA THR A 88 11.41 -1.78 -12.98
C THR A 88 11.46 -2.14 -11.49
N VAL A 89 12.20 -1.38 -10.69
CA VAL A 89 12.29 -1.55 -9.22
C VAL A 89 10.98 -1.16 -8.55
N ASP A 90 10.39 -0.01 -8.91
CA ASP A 90 9.11 0.47 -8.40
C ASP A 90 7.99 -0.53 -8.68
N ALA A 91 7.96 -1.13 -9.88
CA ALA A 91 7.00 -2.16 -10.22
C ALA A 91 7.20 -3.45 -9.39
N SER A 92 8.45 -3.86 -9.14
CA SER A 92 8.75 -4.99 -8.26
C SER A 92 8.37 -4.72 -6.81
N LEU A 93 8.56 -3.49 -6.31
CA LEU A 93 8.08 -3.07 -4.99
C LEU A 93 6.55 -3.13 -4.92
N ALA A 94 5.84 -2.55 -5.89
CA ALA A 94 4.38 -2.60 -5.93
C ALA A 94 3.82 -4.03 -6.07
N ALA A 95 4.59 -4.96 -6.63
CA ALA A 95 4.24 -6.37 -6.71
C ALA A 95 4.61 -7.17 -5.44
N TRP A 96 5.34 -6.57 -4.49
CA TRP A 96 5.76 -7.21 -3.25
C TRP A 96 4.61 -7.86 -2.48
N PRO A 97 3.45 -7.21 -2.26
CA PRO A 97 2.37 -7.79 -1.47
C PRO A 97 1.93 -9.18 -1.93
N TYR A 98 2.05 -9.48 -3.22
CA TYR A 98 1.60 -10.74 -3.83
C TYR A 98 2.65 -11.86 -3.82
N HIS A 99 3.93 -11.50 -3.67
CA HIS A 99 5.05 -12.42 -3.90
C HIS A 99 5.97 -12.55 -2.70
N GLN A 100 6.13 -11.48 -1.92
CA GLN A 100 6.97 -11.41 -0.72
C GLN A 100 8.35 -12.01 -0.93
N ASN A 101 8.96 -11.65 -2.05
CA ASN A 101 10.20 -12.24 -2.51
C ASN A 101 11.22 -11.15 -2.86
N THR A 102 12.25 -11.02 -2.02
CA THR A 102 13.36 -10.05 -2.18
C THR A 102 14.09 -10.25 -3.49
N ASP A 103 14.14 -11.49 -4.01
CA ASP A 103 14.72 -11.77 -5.32
C ASP A 103 14.04 -11.01 -6.44
N MET A 104 12.76 -10.65 -6.32
CA MET A 104 12.09 -9.87 -7.37
C MET A 104 12.60 -8.43 -7.45
N ILE A 105 12.92 -7.84 -6.30
CA ILE A 105 13.55 -6.51 -6.23
C ILE A 105 14.99 -6.64 -6.74
N LEU A 106 15.75 -7.63 -6.28
CA LEU A 106 17.12 -7.87 -6.75
C LEU A 106 17.18 -8.15 -8.27
N LYS A 107 16.26 -8.94 -8.81
CA LYS A 107 16.13 -9.20 -10.26
C LYS A 107 15.76 -7.93 -11.03
N ALA A 108 14.96 -7.03 -10.45
CA ALA A 108 14.68 -5.73 -11.05
C ALA A 108 15.94 -4.85 -11.08
N VAL A 109 16.63 -4.71 -9.95
CA VAL A 109 17.89 -3.96 -9.82
C VAL A 109 18.97 -4.49 -10.78
N ASN A 110 18.99 -5.78 -11.05
CA ASN A 110 19.94 -6.44 -11.96
C ASN A 110 19.41 -6.60 -13.40
N THR A 111 18.30 -5.95 -13.76
CA THR A 111 17.80 -6.03 -15.14
C THR A 111 18.84 -5.44 -16.10
N PRO A 112 19.23 -6.18 -17.16
CA PRO A 112 20.14 -5.65 -18.16
C PRO A 112 19.40 -4.57 -18.95
N ILE A 113 19.84 -3.32 -18.81
CA ILE A 113 19.29 -2.19 -19.55
C ILE A 113 20.36 -1.77 -20.54
N LYS A 114 20.01 -1.78 -21.83
CA LYS A 114 20.93 -1.45 -22.91
C LYS A 114 21.58 -0.09 -22.65
N ARG A 115 22.91 -0.03 -22.75
CA ARG A 115 23.75 1.17 -22.50
C ARG A 115 23.76 1.69 -21.06
N PHE A 116 23.28 0.93 -20.08
CA PHE A 116 23.32 1.33 -18.67
C PHE A 116 24.49 0.71 -17.90
N LYS A 117 25.48 1.54 -17.51
CA LYS A 117 26.67 1.13 -16.76
C LYS A 117 26.87 1.84 -15.41
N ASN A 118 25.88 2.63 -14.96
CA ASN A 118 26.03 3.39 -13.72
C ASN A 118 25.87 2.47 -12.48
N HIS A 119 26.99 1.93 -12.02
CA HIS A 119 27.05 1.04 -10.85
C HIS A 119 26.62 1.72 -9.56
N ALA A 120 26.97 3.00 -9.38
CA ALA A 120 26.57 3.78 -8.21
C ALA A 120 25.04 3.88 -8.13
N PHE A 121 24.37 4.14 -9.26
CA PHE A 121 22.92 4.17 -9.32
C PHE A 121 22.27 2.82 -8.99
N ARG A 122 22.81 1.71 -9.52
CA ARG A 122 22.34 0.37 -9.16
C ARG A 122 22.50 0.09 -7.68
N LYS A 123 23.63 0.49 -7.07
CA LYS A 123 23.84 0.38 -5.63
C LYS A 123 22.75 1.13 -4.86
N LYS A 124 22.46 2.39 -5.22
CA LYS A 124 21.36 3.17 -4.61
C LYS A 124 20.02 2.42 -4.72
N MET A 125 19.70 1.85 -5.89
CA MET A 125 18.46 1.08 -6.09
C MET A 125 18.46 -0.27 -5.37
N ASN A 126 19.61 -0.83 -5.01
CA ASN A 126 19.72 -2.09 -4.28
C ASN A 126 19.50 -1.95 -2.77
N SER A 127 19.48 -0.70 -2.27
CA SER A 127 19.38 -0.42 -0.84
C SER A 127 17.94 -0.35 -0.31
N TRP A 128 16.97 -0.84 -1.08
CA TRP A 128 15.60 -1.02 -0.59
C TRP A 128 15.52 -2.22 0.36
N CYS A 129 15.05 -1.99 1.58
CA CYS A 129 14.76 -3.03 2.56
C CYS A 129 13.47 -2.71 3.33
N GLN A 130 12.93 -3.69 4.03
CA GLN A 130 11.71 -3.52 4.84
C GLN A 130 12.01 -2.66 6.07
N ALA A 131 11.21 -1.61 6.28
CA ALA A 131 11.37 -0.68 7.39
C ALA A 131 10.68 -1.20 8.66
N THR A 132 11.15 -2.34 9.18
CA THR A 132 10.51 -3.07 10.30
C THR A 132 10.32 -2.21 11.54
N THR A 133 11.37 -1.50 11.97
CA THR A 133 11.31 -0.65 13.16
C THR A 133 10.29 0.49 12.99
N LEU A 134 10.26 1.11 11.80
CA LEU A 134 9.27 2.14 11.50
C LEU A 134 7.85 1.56 11.53
N ALA A 135 7.64 0.38 10.95
CA ALA A 135 6.35 -0.29 10.96
C ALA A 135 5.87 -0.64 12.38
N GLN A 136 6.77 -1.08 13.26
CA GLN A 136 6.48 -1.32 14.67
C GLN A 136 6.13 -0.02 15.40
N SER A 137 6.88 1.06 15.19
CA SER A 137 6.55 2.38 15.76
C SER A 137 5.18 2.87 15.31
N VAL A 138 4.85 2.68 14.02
CA VAL A 138 3.53 3.01 13.47
C VAL A 138 2.43 2.21 14.15
N GLN A 139 2.60 0.89 14.29
CA GLN A 139 1.65 0.05 15.01
C GLN A 139 1.47 0.49 16.47
N LEU A 140 2.55 0.77 17.19
CA LEU A 140 2.48 1.21 18.59
C LEU A 140 1.72 2.53 18.77
N ARG A 141 1.71 3.38 17.73
CA ARG A 141 0.94 4.63 17.73
C ARG A 141 -0.56 4.39 17.57
N PHE A 142 -0.94 3.31 16.89
CA PHE A 142 -2.32 2.85 16.83
C PHE A 142 -2.70 2.23 18.18
N LYS A 143 -3.48 2.97 18.98
CA LYS A 143 -3.97 2.52 20.30
C LYS A 143 -5.11 1.49 20.23
N ASN A 144 -5.20 0.71 19.15
CA ASN A 144 -6.29 -0.24 18.94
C ASN A 144 -5.78 -1.64 18.56
N GLU A 145 -6.54 -2.67 18.90
CA GLU A 145 -6.16 -4.08 18.66
C GLU A 145 -6.31 -4.55 17.21
N ASN A 146 -6.88 -3.68 16.35
CA ASN A 146 -7.17 -3.96 14.96
C ASN A 146 -5.95 -3.74 14.07
N TRP A 147 -5.06 -2.81 14.44
CA TRP A 147 -3.77 -2.61 13.79
C TRP A 147 -2.72 -3.55 14.37
N ARG A 148 -2.07 -4.30 13.49
CA ARG A 148 -1.05 -5.27 13.89
C ARG A 148 0.13 -5.26 12.93
N THR A 149 1.30 -5.51 13.46
CA THR A 149 2.41 -6.04 12.68
C THR A 149 2.37 -7.57 12.77
N LEU A 150 2.84 -8.23 11.73
CA LEU A 150 2.89 -9.69 11.68
C LEU A 150 4.30 -10.13 12.05
N VAL A 151 4.39 -10.99 13.07
CA VAL A 151 5.65 -11.63 13.47
C VAL A 151 6.16 -12.45 12.28
N GLY A 152 7.36 -12.16 11.78
CA GLY A 152 7.93 -12.80 10.58
C GLY A 152 7.68 -12.04 9.27
N ALA A 153 6.78 -11.05 9.24
CA ALA A 153 6.53 -10.21 8.08
C ALA A 153 7.13 -8.81 8.26
N SER A 154 8.45 -8.72 8.16
CA SER A 154 9.21 -7.47 8.29
C SER A 154 8.59 -6.32 7.47
N GLY A 155 8.33 -5.20 8.14
CA GLY A 155 7.73 -4.00 7.54
C GLY A 155 6.23 -4.08 7.21
N CYS A 156 5.55 -5.19 7.49
CA CYS A 156 4.11 -5.34 7.23
C CYS A 156 3.26 -4.71 8.33
N ILE A 157 2.22 -3.97 7.93
CA ILE A 157 1.17 -3.44 8.80
C ILE A 157 -0.18 -3.88 8.23
N PHE A 158 -1.04 -4.43 9.08
CA PHE A 158 -2.38 -4.79 8.67
C PHE A 158 -3.45 -4.27 9.62
N HIS A 159 -4.60 -3.88 9.05
CA HIS A 159 -5.82 -3.59 9.80
C HIS A 159 -6.80 -4.75 9.63
N ARG A 160 -7.08 -5.47 10.72
CA ARG A 160 -7.83 -6.74 10.71
C ARG A 160 -9.26 -6.60 10.21
N ILE A 161 -9.96 -5.54 10.58
CA ILE A 161 -11.40 -5.38 10.28
C ILE A 161 -11.59 -5.03 8.81
N ASP A 162 -10.78 -4.10 8.30
CA ASP A 162 -10.92 -3.59 6.94
C ASP A 162 -10.11 -4.39 5.91
N ASN A 163 -9.38 -5.42 6.35
CA ASN A 163 -8.46 -6.20 5.52
C ASN A 163 -7.44 -5.33 4.76
N LEU A 164 -7.07 -4.19 5.34
CA LEU A 164 -6.02 -3.34 4.81
C LEU A 164 -4.68 -3.98 5.08
N VAL A 165 -3.86 -4.18 4.05
CA VAL A 165 -2.47 -4.61 4.19
C VAL A 165 -1.57 -3.62 3.48
N ALA A 166 -0.54 -3.17 4.19
CA ALA A 166 0.49 -2.29 3.66
C ALA A 166 1.87 -2.76 4.10
N TYR A 167 2.88 -2.47 3.28
CA TYR A 167 4.28 -2.74 3.59
C TYR A 167 5.07 -1.45 3.58
N LEU A 168 5.87 -1.23 4.60
CA LEU A 168 6.81 -0.12 4.69
C LEU A 168 8.18 -0.60 4.27
N PHE A 169 8.71 0.05 3.25
CA PHE A 169 10.09 -0.09 2.79
C PHE A 169 10.83 1.21 3.02
N HIS A 170 12.13 1.14 3.22
CA HIS A 170 13.00 2.30 3.15
C HIS A 170 14.20 2.04 2.25
N ASN A 171 14.76 3.12 1.73
CA ASN A 171 16.00 3.13 1.00
C ASN A 171 16.94 4.12 1.68
N THR A 172 17.99 3.60 2.28
CA THR A 172 18.93 4.39 3.08
C THR A 172 19.82 5.28 2.23
N GLU A 173 20.16 4.84 1.02
CA GLU A 173 21.01 5.59 0.09
C GLU A 173 20.26 6.76 -0.58
N THR A 174 18.96 6.61 -0.82
CA THR A 174 18.12 7.67 -1.41
C THR A 174 17.30 8.43 -0.38
N GLN A 175 17.37 8.06 0.89
CA GLN A 175 16.54 8.61 1.99
C GLN A 175 15.05 8.63 1.64
N GLN A 176 14.52 7.50 1.16
CA GLN A 176 13.11 7.36 0.83
C GLN A 176 12.45 6.32 1.71
N VAL A 177 11.24 6.62 2.18
CA VAL A 177 10.30 5.64 2.72
C VAL A 177 9.22 5.42 1.67
N ARG A 178 8.79 4.17 1.52
CA ARG A 178 7.67 3.82 0.65
C ARG A 178 6.66 2.96 1.39
N ILE A 179 5.40 3.41 1.41
CA ILE A 179 4.27 2.59 1.80
C ILE A 179 3.70 1.93 0.54
N ILE A 180 3.53 0.62 0.59
CA ILE A 180 3.04 -0.20 -0.52
C ILE A 180 1.71 -0.82 -0.10
N PHE A 181 0.61 -0.31 -0.65
CA PHE A 181 -0.73 -0.82 -0.37
C PHE A 181 -1.02 -2.05 -1.23
N SER A 182 -1.52 -3.12 -0.59
CA SER A 182 -2.00 -4.31 -1.29
C SER A 182 -3.25 -4.01 -2.11
N GLY A 183 -3.42 -4.72 -3.23
CA GLY A 183 -4.65 -4.71 -4.02
C GLY A 183 -5.74 -5.60 -3.44
N SER A 184 -6.75 -5.90 -4.26
CA SER A 184 -7.97 -6.61 -3.84
C SER A 184 -7.69 -7.98 -3.23
N VAL A 185 -6.65 -8.68 -3.70
CA VAL A 185 -6.13 -9.89 -3.08
C VAL A 185 -4.96 -9.48 -2.18
N THR A 186 -5.13 -9.59 -0.86
CA THR A 186 -3.97 -9.62 0.03
C THR A 186 -3.18 -10.86 -0.33
N GLY A 187 -1.98 -10.70 -0.89
CA GLY A 187 -1.10 -11.85 -1.05
C GLY A 187 -0.85 -12.53 0.30
N ARG A 188 -0.29 -13.74 0.24
CA ARG A 188 -0.04 -14.59 1.41
C ARG A 188 0.51 -13.78 2.57
N ILE A 189 -0.09 -13.79 3.75
CA ILE A 189 0.54 -13.22 4.94
C ILE A 189 1.64 -14.20 5.40
N PRO A 190 2.89 -13.76 5.67
CA PRO A 190 3.90 -14.64 6.25
C PRO A 190 3.47 -15.03 7.67
N ASP A 191 3.50 -16.33 7.95
CA ASP A 191 3.57 -16.93 9.30
C ASP A 191 2.36 -16.95 10.23
N ASP A 192 1.12 -16.67 9.79
CA ASP A 192 -0.02 -17.25 10.53
C ASP A 192 -0.21 -18.70 10.07
N LYS A 193 0.26 -19.66 10.90
CA LYS A 193 -0.06 -21.09 10.75
C LYS A 193 -1.55 -21.39 10.92
N ARG A 194 -2.35 -20.38 11.31
CA ARG A 194 -3.76 -20.39 10.97
C ARG A 194 -3.85 -19.94 9.52
N ASP A 195 -4.32 -20.83 8.66
CA ASP A 195 -5.09 -20.43 7.50
C ASP A 195 -6.21 -19.50 7.98
N LEU A 196 -5.90 -18.23 8.24
CA LEU A 196 -6.91 -17.20 8.25
C LEU A 196 -7.46 -17.30 6.83
N PRO A 197 -8.74 -17.65 6.66
CA PRO A 197 -9.34 -17.72 5.36
C PRO A 197 -9.52 -16.29 4.86
N PHE A 198 -8.43 -15.55 4.67
CA PHE A 198 -8.40 -14.37 3.83
C PHE A 198 -8.41 -14.86 2.39
N LYS A 199 -9.54 -15.48 2.04
CA LYS A 199 -10.21 -15.14 0.81
C LYS A 199 -10.44 -13.63 0.86
N ASN A 200 -9.41 -12.86 0.54
CA ASN A 200 -9.57 -11.57 -0.08
C ASN A 200 -10.02 -11.76 -1.54
N THR A 201 -10.99 -12.67 -1.77
CA THR A 201 -12.23 -12.14 -2.30
C THR A 201 -12.73 -11.15 -1.25
N ILE A 202 -12.28 -9.91 -1.36
CA ILE A 202 -13.29 -8.91 -1.68
C ILE A 202 -14.03 -9.58 -2.85
N GLU A 203 -15.07 -10.39 -2.53
CA GLU A 203 -16.23 -10.52 -3.41
C GLU A 203 -16.33 -9.14 -3.94
N ILE A 204 -16.19 -8.92 -5.24
CA ILE A 204 -16.14 -7.58 -5.86
C ILE A 204 -17.36 -6.83 -5.35
N THR A 205 -17.24 -6.25 -4.15
CA THR A 205 -18.37 -6.00 -3.27
C THR A 205 -18.85 -4.66 -3.74
N ASP A 206 -20.01 -4.28 -3.27
CA ASP A 206 -20.59 -3.02 -3.68
C ASP A 206 -19.67 -1.80 -3.44
N SER A 207 -18.57 -1.93 -2.67
CA SER A 207 -17.45 -0.96 -2.55
C SER A 207 -16.56 -0.81 -3.78
N TRP A 208 -16.23 -1.89 -4.51
CA TRP A 208 -15.57 -1.80 -5.82
C TRP A 208 -16.57 -1.32 -6.86
N LYS A 209 -17.81 -1.84 -6.80
CA LYS A 209 -18.86 -1.41 -7.69
C LYS A 209 -19.27 0.04 -7.45
N SER A 210 -19.15 0.63 -6.26
CA SER A 210 -19.54 2.03 -6.00
C SER A 210 -18.56 3.03 -6.61
N ASN A 211 -17.27 2.68 -6.74
CA ASN A 211 -16.33 3.44 -7.57
C ASN A 211 -16.67 3.39 -9.07
N PHE A 212 -17.37 2.34 -9.53
CA PHE A 212 -17.74 2.14 -10.95
C PHE A 212 -19.21 2.42 -11.26
N LYS A 213 -20.09 2.45 -10.25
CA LYS A 213 -21.51 2.75 -10.38
C LYS A 213 -21.61 4.25 -10.17
N ASP A 214 -21.90 4.96 -11.25
CA ASP A 214 -22.19 6.40 -11.38
C ASP A 214 -23.29 6.94 -10.44
N THR A 215 -23.74 6.16 -9.47
CA THR A 215 -24.66 6.59 -8.44
C THR A 215 -23.88 7.27 -7.31
N LEU A 216 -23.75 8.59 -7.41
CA LEU A 216 -23.79 9.49 -6.25
C LEU A 216 -25.14 9.29 -5.53
N LYS A 217 -25.36 8.12 -4.92
CA LYS A 217 -26.40 8.02 -3.91
C LYS A 217 -25.88 8.87 -2.76
N GLU A 218 -26.54 10.00 -2.51
CA GLU A 218 -26.16 11.07 -1.56
C GLU A 218 -25.80 10.57 -0.15
N ASN A 219 -26.06 9.29 0.16
CA ASN A 219 -25.80 8.65 1.45
C ASN A 219 -24.87 7.41 1.37
N THR A 220 -24.10 7.23 0.29
CA THR A 220 -23.12 6.12 0.26
C THR A 220 -21.87 6.53 1.02
N PRO A 221 -21.54 5.90 2.16
CA PRO A 221 -20.33 6.24 2.89
C PRO A 221 -19.08 5.80 2.12
N LEU A 222 -18.00 6.57 2.24
CA LEU A 222 -16.68 6.14 1.75
C LEU A 222 -16.28 4.86 2.50
N PRO A 223 -15.83 3.79 1.81
CA PRO A 223 -15.40 2.58 2.49
C PRO A 223 -14.26 2.87 3.50
N GLU A 224 -14.38 2.35 4.71
CA GLU A 224 -13.46 2.64 5.82
C GLU A 224 -11.98 2.35 5.49
N ILE A 225 -11.71 1.37 4.63
CA ILE A 225 -10.36 1.05 4.15
C ILE A 225 -9.60 2.27 3.58
N PHE A 226 -10.29 3.21 2.93
CA PHE A 226 -9.67 4.45 2.43
C PHE A 226 -9.26 5.37 3.59
N LEU A 227 -10.13 5.51 4.59
CA LEU A 227 -9.84 6.29 5.80
C LEU A 227 -8.65 5.69 6.56
N ARG A 228 -8.60 4.36 6.69
CA ARG A 228 -7.46 3.66 7.32
C ARG A 228 -6.16 3.82 6.55
N ALA A 229 -6.22 3.81 5.21
CA ALA A 229 -5.04 4.07 4.39
C ALA A 229 -4.50 5.50 4.64
N SER A 230 -5.38 6.49 4.71
CA SER A 230 -5.02 7.87 5.04
C SER A 230 -4.43 7.99 6.46
N GLU A 231 -5.07 7.35 7.45
CA GLU A 231 -4.64 7.33 8.85
C GLU A 231 -3.21 6.76 8.98
N LEU A 232 -2.94 5.65 8.29
CA LEU A 232 -1.62 5.03 8.23
C LEU A 232 -0.54 5.98 7.69
N VAL A 233 -0.84 6.70 6.61
CA VAL A 233 0.09 7.67 6.02
C VAL A 233 0.35 8.82 7.00
N SER A 234 -0.69 9.38 7.61
CA SER A 234 -0.55 10.49 8.57
C SER A 234 0.30 10.10 9.78
N ILE A 235 0.08 8.91 10.35
CA ILE A 235 0.88 8.42 11.48
C ILE A 235 2.33 8.19 11.07
N THR A 236 2.56 7.60 9.88
CA THR A 236 3.90 7.37 9.37
C THR A 236 4.65 8.69 9.20
N LEU A 237 4.01 9.73 8.66
CA LEU A 237 4.58 11.07 8.54
C LEU A 237 4.92 11.68 9.90
N SER A 238 4.03 11.58 10.90
CA SER A 238 4.27 12.07 12.27
C SER A 238 5.53 11.42 12.87
N ILE A 239 5.64 10.10 12.77
CA ILE A 239 6.78 9.36 13.31
C ILE A 239 8.06 9.71 12.56
N MET A 240 8.01 9.86 11.23
CA MET A 240 9.17 10.27 10.44
C MET A 240 9.66 11.67 10.84
N ALA A 241 8.76 12.59 11.16
CA ALA A 241 9.11 13.94 11.60
C ALA A 241 9.73 13.96 13.01
N GLU A 242 9.27 13.09 13.90
CA GLU A 242 9.74 12.99 15.29
C GLU A 242 11.05 12.17 15.42
N ASN A 243 11.26 11.19 14.54
CA ASN A 243 12.39 10.26 14.60
C ASN A 243 13.62 10.81 13.87
N SER A 244 14.73 10.99 14.59
CA SER A 244 15.97 11.54 14.05
C SER A 244 16.56 10.75 12.88
N CYS A 245 16.38 9.42 12.82
CA CYS A 245 16.87 8.60 11.72
C CYS A 245 16.03 8.75 10.44
N TYR A 246 14.80 9.28 10.53
CA TYR A 246 13.89 9.46 9.39
C TYR A 246 13.54 10.92 9.06
N LYS A 247 13.98 11.89 9.87
CA LYS A 247 13.59 13.32 9.70
C LYS A 247 13.86 13.92 8.32
N HIS A 248 14.85 13.37 7.61
CA HIS A 248 15.25 13.81 6.27
C HIS A 248 14.70 12.92 5.15
N TYR A 249 14.01 11.84 5.50
CA TYR A 249 13.48 10.92 4.52
C TYR A 249 12.21 11.48 3.89
N LYS A 250 12.02 11.16 2.61
CA LYS A 250 10.80 11.50 1.88
C LYS A 250 9.86 10.31 1.81
N LEU A 251 8.58 10.55 2.04
CA LEU A 251 7.56 9.52 1.89
C LEU A 251 7.04 9.47 0.46
N SER A 252 6.91 8.25 -0.06
CA SER A 252 6.18 7.94 -1.28
C SER A 252 5.20 6.79 -1.03
N LEU A 253 4.15 6.71 -1.85
CA LEU A 253 3.15 5.67 -1.80
C LEU A 253 3.16 4.91 -3.12
N SER A 254 2.81 3.64 -3.08
CA SER A 254 2.59 2.86 -4.29
C SER A 254 1.55 1.78 -4.07
N GLY A 255 0.97 1.30 -5.16
CA GLY A 255 0.05 0.19 -5.10
C GLY A 255 -0.29 -0.35 -6.48
N HIS A 256 -0.90 -1.52 -6.47
CA HIS A 256 -1.42 -2.20 -7.65
C HIS A 256 -2.94 -2.35 -7.53
N SER A 257 -3.68 -2.14 -8.63
CA SER A 257 -5.14 -2.31 -8.65
C SER A 257 -5.82 -1.45 -7.56
N LEU A 258 -6.61 -2.03 -6.65
CA LEU A 258 -7.18 -1.32 -5.50
C LEU A 258 -6.15 -0.58 -4.64
N GLY A 259 -4.96 -1.16 -4.45
CA GLY A 259 -3.90 -0.56 -3.64
C GLY A 259 -3.44 0.79 -4.20
N ALA A 260 -3.50 0.96 -5.52
CA ALA A 260 -3.20 2.24 -6.15
C ALA A 260 -4.25 3.30 -5.82
N LEU A 261 -5.55 2.96 -5.78
CA LEU A 261 -6.60 3.87 -5.35
C LEU A 261 -6.44 4.28 -3.87
N LEU A 262 -6.10 3.33 -3.00
CA LEU A 262 -5.81 3.60 -1.59
C LEU A 262 -4.64 4.58 -1.46
N ALA A 263 -3.57 4.37 -2.24
CA ALA A 263 -2.41 5.25 -2.26
C ALA A 263 -2.77 6.67 -2.75
N ILE A 264 -3.60 6.80 -3.80
CA ILE A 264 -4.06 8.09 -4.31
C ILE A 264 -4.86 8.83 -3.24
N TYR A 265 -5.87 8.17 -2.66
CA TYR A 265 -6.70 8.77 -1.62
C TYR A 265 -5.86 9.21 -0.43
N ALA A 266 -5.03 8.29 0.10
CA ALA A 266 -4.22 8.52 1.28
C ALA A 266 -3.16 9.61 1.09
N SER A 267 -2.63 9.80 -0.13
CA SER A 267 -1.74 10.93 -0.44
C SER A 267 -2.50 12.25 -0.54
N SER A 268 -3.64 12.25 -1.24
CA SER A 268 -4.41 13.47 -1.54
C SER A 268 -4.94 14.15 -0.28
N THR A 269 -5.11 13.39 0.81
CA THR A 269 -5.54 13.91 2.12
C THR A 269 -4.40 14.50 2.96
N GLN A 270 -3.14 14.43 2.53
CA GLN A 270 -1.98 14.94 3.27
C GLN A 270 -1.51 16.29 2.74
N ARG A 271 -0.78 17.02 3.59
CA ARG A 271 -0.15 18.30 3.23
C ARG A 271 1.29 18.37 3.77
N PRO A 272 2.32 18.44 2.91
CA PRO A 272 2.25 18.26 1.45
C PRO A 272 1.88 16.80 1.07
N PRO A 273 1.25 16.58 -0.10
CA PRO A 273 0.89 15.22 -0.55
C PRO A 273 2.14 14.40 -0.93
N PRO A 274 2.33 13.19 -0.38
CA PRO A 274 3.36 12.24 -0.82
C PRO A 274 3.22 11.85 -2.29
N ARG A 275 4.34 11.57 -2.98
CA ARG A 275 4.29 11.06 -4.36
C ARG A 275 3.63 9.69 -4.43
N VAL A 276 2.90 9.42 -5.50
CA VAL A 276 2.15 8.16 -5.69
C VAL A 276 2.52 7.48 -7.00
N PHE A 277 2.83 6.18 -6.92
CA PHE A 277 3.08 5.31 -8.06
C PHE A 277 1.98 4.24 -8.19
N CYS A 278 1.14 4.40 -9.19
CA CYS A 278 -0.05 3.60 -9.42
C CYS A 278 0.19 2.59 -10.53
N PHE A 279 0.11 1.29 -10.25
CA PHE A 279 0.29 0.23 -11.25
C PHE A 279 -1.04 -0.46 -11.55
N SER A 280 -1.42 -0.53 -12.83
CA SER A 280 -2.67 -1.17 -13.25
C SER A 280 -3.89 -0.69 -12.45
N CYS A 281 -3.88 0.61 -12.10
CA CYS A 281 -4.92 1.25 -11.31
C CYS A 281 -6.21 1.36 -12.14
N PRO A 282 -7.39 1.09 -11.57
CA PRO A 282 -8.65 1.50 -12.20
C PRO A 282 -8.76 3.03 -12.28
N GLU A 283 -9.64 3.52 -13.14
CA GLU A 283 -9.98 4.95 -13.20
C GLU A 283 -10.66 5.38 -11.90
N ILE A 284 -10.45 6.65 -11.50
CA ILE A 284 -11.14 7.23 -10.34
C ILE A 284 -12.55 7.59 -10.80
N GLY A 285 -13.55 7.03 -10.12
CA GLY A 285 -14.96 7.36 -10.36
C GLY A 285 -15.41 8.63 -9.65
N GLN A 286 -16.55 9.17 -10.06
CA GLN A 286 -17.09 10.43 -9.57
C GLN A 286 -17.24 10.47 -8.04
N PHE A 287 -17.66 9.36 -7.43
CA PHE A 287 -17.82 9.27 -5.97
C PHE A 287 -16.50 9.51 -5.22
N LEU A 288 -15.41 8.84 -5.61
CA LEU A 288 -14.12 9.02 -4.96
C LEU A 288 -13.53 10.41 -5.22
N SER A 289 -13.72 10.95 -6.44
CA SER A 289 -13.36 12.34 -6.74
C SER A 289 -14.10 13.33 -5.84
N PHE A 290 -15.41 13.12 -5.62
CA PHE A 290 -16.23 13.93 -4.72
C PHE A 290 -15.74 13.82 -3.26
N CYS A 291 -15.44 12.61 -2.77
CA CYS A 291 -14.95 12.42 -1.40
C CYS A 291 -13.58 13.07 -1.15
N ILE A 292 -12.69 13.13 -2.14
CA ILE A 292 -11.40 13.82 -2.03
C ILE A 292 -11.56 15.34 -2.17
N GLY A 293 -12.51 15.77 -3.00
CA GLY A 293 -12.67 17.13 -3.46
C GLY A 293 -11.86 17.37 -4.74
N GLU A 294 -12.53 17.88 -5.79
CA GLU A 294 -11.90 18.07 -7.11
C GLU A 294 -10.70 19.02 -7.06
N ASP A 295 -10.78 20.11 -6.29
CA ASP A 295 -9.67 21.06 -6.11
C ASP A 295 -8.44 20.41 -5.46
N VAL A 296 -8.66 19.54 -4.48
CA VAL A 296 -7.60 18.81 -3.78
C VAL A 296 -6.95 17.83 -4.74
N LEU A 297 -7.76 17.08 -5.47
CA LEU A 297 -7.30 16.08 -6.43
C LEU A 297 -6.57 16.71 -7.63
N SER A 298 -7.03 17.87 -8.10
CA SER A 298 -6.37 18.65 -9.15
C SER A 298 -4.99 19.13 -8.70
N LYS A 299 -4.83 19.57 -7.45
CA LYS A 299 -3.51 19.95 -6.92
C LYS A 299 -2.61 18.74 -6.66
N ALA A 300 -3.20 17.62 -6.25
CA ALA A 300 -2.48 16.37 -6.01
C ALA A 300 -2.03 15.69 -7.32
N CYS A 301 -2.65 15.99 -8.46
CA CYS A 301 -2.41 15.29 -9.72
C CYS A 301 -0.95 15.36 -10.19
N GLN A 302 -0.22 16.43 -9.86
CA GLN A 302 1.21 16.58 -10.17
C GLN A 302 2.10 15.56 -9.43
N TYR A 303 1.60 14.96 -8.35
CA TYR A 303 2.31 13.96 -7.53
C TYR A 303 1.90 12.52 -7.83
N ILE A 304 0.96 12.31 -8.77
CA ILE A 304 0.40 11.00 -9.08
C ILE A 304 0.89 10.54 -10.46
N MET A 305 1.51 9.36 -10.49
CA MET A 305 1.96 8.70 -11.72
C MET A 305 1.27 7.35 -11.89
N HIS A 306 0.60 7.16 -13.04
CA HIS A 306 -0.07 5.93 -13.42
C HIS A 306 0.72 5.16 -14.48
N TYR A 307 0.95 3.89 -14.23
CA TYR A 307 1.54 2.93 -15.16
C TYR A 307 0.48 1.92 -15.58
N ARG A 308 -0.01 2.04 -16.81
CA ARG A 308 -1.07 1.20 -17.35
C ARG A 308 -0.52 0.29 -18.42
N ILE A 309 -0.83 -1.00 -18.38
CA ILE A 309 -0.43 -1.93 -19.43
C ILE A 309 -1.55 -2.06 -20.43
N LYS A 310 -1.23 -1.89 -21.72
CA LYS A 310 -2.21 -2.08 -22.79
C LYS A 310 -2.81 -3.49 -22.67
N GLY A 311 -4.14 -3.59 -22.70
CA GLY A 311 -4.83 -4.88 -22.60
C GLY A 311 -5.17 -5.31 -21.17
N ASP A 312 -4.72 -4.59 -20.14
CA ASP A 312 -5.20 -4.77 -18.77
C ASP A 312 -6.66 -4.27 -18.65
N PRO A 313 -7.63 -5.14 -18.28
CA PRO A 313 -9.05 -4.80 -18.23
C PRO A 313 -9.41 -3.88 -17.07
N ILE A 314 -8.59 -3.83 -16.00
CA ILE A 314 -8.85 -2.99 -14.82
C ILE A 314 -8.47 -1.55 -15.11
N SER A 315 -7.27 -1.34 -15.64
CA SER A 315 -6.83 0.01 -16.00
C SER A 315 -7.43 0.50 -17.31
N HIS A 316 -7.98 -0.36 -18.17
CA HIS A 316 -8.69 0.01 -19.40
C HIS A 316 -10.09 -0.62 -19.44
N PRO A 317 -11.02 -0.18 -18.57
CA PRO A 317 -12.37 -0.74 -18.58
C PRO A 317 -13.01 -0.47 -19.95
N ARG A 318 -13.58 -1.51 -20.57
CA ARG A 318 -14.33 -1.35 -21.83
C ARG A 318 -15.56 -0.49 -21.53
N LYS A 319 -15.61 0.73 -22.08
CA LYS A 319 -16.78 1.62 -21.96
C LYS A 319 -18.00 0.93 -22.55
N LYS A 320 -18.87 0.38 -21.70
CA LYS A 320 -20.21 -0.08 -22.08
C LYS A 320 -21.22 0.99 -21.65
N GLY A 321 -21.73 1.75 -22.62
CA GLY A 321 -22.83 2.69 -22.39
C GLY A 321 -22.40 4.04 -21.80
N LYS A 322 -23.13 5.08 -22.20
CA LYS A 322 -22.89 6.51 -21.98
C LYS A 322 -23.09 6.92 -20.50
N ASN A 323 -22.20 7.74 -19.92
CA ASN A 323 -22.37 9.21 -19.73
C ASN A 323 -21.52 9.86 -18.62
N GLN A 324 -20.51 9.20 -18.04
CA GLN A 324 -19.58 9.90 -17.14
C GLN A 324 -18.09 9.66 -17.50
N PRO A 325 -17.24 10.70 -17.42
CA PRO A 325 -15.82 10.55 -17.68
C PRO A 325 -15.14 9.92 -16.46
N LEU A 326 -15.03 8.58 -16.47
CA LEU A 326 -13.98 7.93 -15.70
C LEU A 326 -12.62 8.52 -16.13
N THR A 327 -11.82 8.96 -15.15
CA THR A 327 -10.55 9.65 -15.42
C THR A 327 -9.43 9.14 -14.53
N HIS A 328 -8.23 9.15 -15.09
CA HIS A 328 -6.99 9.02 -14.32
C HIS A 328 -6.51 10.42 -13.98
N TYR A 329 -6.51 10.77 -12.70
CA TYR A 329 -5.95 12.04 -12.23
C TYR A 329 -4.42 11.90 -12.13
N GLY A 330 -3.72 12.74 -12.89
CA GLY A 330 -2.25 12.82 -12.89
C GLY A 330 -1.61 12.37 -14.20
N GLN A 331 -0.34 12.01 -14.11
CA GLN A 331 0.45 11.62 -15.27
C GLN A 331 0.22 10.15 -15.60
N THR A 332 0.04 9.81 -16.88
CA THR A 332 -0.22 8.43 -17.32
C THR A 332 0.84 7.98 -18.31
N ILE A 333 1.49 6.86 -18.00
CA ILE A 333 2.41 6.14 -18.88
C ILE A 333 1.76 4.84 -19.32
N ASN A 334 1.57 4.70 -20.64
CA ASN A 334 1.05 3.48 -21.24
C ASN A 334 2.20 2.55 -21.65
N ILE A 335 2.26 1.40 -21.00
CA ILE A 335 3.20 0.31 -21.26
C ILE A 335 2.58 -0.62 -22.32
N PRO A 336 3.30 -0.95 -23.41
CA PRO A 336 2.77 -1.85 -24.43
C PRO A 336 2.57 -3.27 -23.87
N HIS A 337 1.60 -4.00 -24.45
CA HIS A 337 1.47 -5.43 -24.21
C HIS A 337 2.59 -6.16 -24.95
N LEU A 338 3.47 -6.86 -24.24
CA LEU A 338 4.59 -7.60 -24.83
C LEU A 338 4.41 -9.12 -24.77
N PHE A 339 3.26 -9.59 -24.29
CA PHE A 339 2.96 -11.01 -24.09
C PHE A 339 1.65 -11.38 -24.80
N TRP A 340 1.57 -11.12 -26.10
CA TRP A 340 0.36 -11.30 -26.91
C TRP A 340 -0.23 -12.71 -26.87
N ASP A 341 0.57 -13.72 -26.53
CA ASP A 341 0.17 -15.11 -26.28
C ASP A 341 -0.58 -15.32 -24.95
N ARG A 342 -0.62 -14.29 -24.09
CA ARG A 342 -1.21 -14.33 -22.76
C ARG A 342 -2.44 -13.44 -22.68
N GLY A 343 -3.42 -13.89 -21.90
CA GLY A 343 -4.71 -13.20 -21.74
C GLY A 343 -4.63 -11.87 -20.98
N PRO A 344 -5.73 -11.10 -20.96
CA PRO A 344 -5.83 -9.79 -20.28
C PRO A 344 -5.41 -9.81 -18.81
N ASP A 345 -5.77 -10.88 -18.07
CA ASP A 345 -5.44 -11.02 -16.64
C ASP A 345 -3.93 -11.09 -16.39
N PHE A 346 -3.18 -11.60 -17.36
CA PHE A 346 -1.72 -11.61 -17.27
C PHE A 346 -1.13 -10.19 -17.28
N CYS A 347 -1.72 -9.28 -18.06
CA CYS A 347 -1.28 -7.88 -18.08
C CYS A 347 -1.48 -7.21 -16.72
N HIS A 348 -2.60 -7.51 -16.07
CA HIS A 348 -2.93 -7.02 -14.74
C HIS A 348 -1.97 -7.62 -13.70
N ASP A 349 -2.04 -8.94 -13.49
CA ASP A 349 -1.38 -9.60 -12.37
C ASP A 349 0.14 -9.71 -12.52
N LYS A 350 0.66 -9.68 -13.75
CA LYS A 350 2.10 -9.78 -14.05
C LYS A 350 2.66 -8.47 -14.57
N PHE A 351 2.12 -7.34 -14.10
CA PHE A 351 2.54 -6.01 -14.55
C PHE A 351 4.05 -5.75 -14.42
N ALA A 352 4.65 -6.15 -13.29
CA ALA A 352 6.09 -6.01 -13.06
C ALA A 352 6.93 -6.81 -14.07
N ARG A 353 6.43 -7.97 -14.52
CA ARG A 353 7.08 -8.77 -15.57
C ARG A 353 6.94 -8.11 -16.95
N CYS A 354 5.80 -7.49 -17.24
CA CYS A 354 5.59 -6.72 -18.47
C CYS A 354 6.55 -5.53 -18.55
N ILE A 355 6.65 -4.76 -17.48
CA ILE A 355 7.57 -3.61 -17.36
C ILE A 355 9.02 -4.04 -17.54
N ARG A 356 9.45 -5.10 -16.84
CA ARG A 356 10.82 -5.60 -16.97
C ARG A 356 11.14 -6.09 -18.38
N LYS A 357 10.19 -6.73 -19.07
CA LYS A 357 10.38 -7.18 -20.45
C LYS A 357 10.52 -6.01 -21.43
N LEU A 358 9.90 -4.86 -21.15
CA LEU A 358 10.02 -3.67 -22.00
C LEU A 358 11.46 -3.13 -22.10
N TYR A 359 12.29 -3.35 -21.09
CA TYR A 359 13.62 -2.75 -20.99
C TYR A 359 14.79 -3.73 -21.06
N LYS A 360 14.50 -5.03 -21.22
CA LYS A 360 15.46 -6.02 -21.69
C LYS A 360 15.64 -5.85 -23.20
#